data_AF-A0A7X9WP41-F1
#
_entry.id   AF-A0A7X9WP41-F1
#
_cell.length_a   1.000
_cell.length_b   1.000
_cell.length_c   1.000
_cell.angle_alpha   90.00
_cell.angle_beta   90.00
_cell.angle_gamma   90.00
#
_symmetry.space_group_name_H-M   'P 1'
#
loop_
_entity.id
_entity.type
_entity.pdbx_description
1 polymer ?
#
loop_
_entity_poly.entity_id
_entity_poly.type
_entity_poly.pdbx_seq_one_letter_code
_entity_poly.pdbx_strand_id
1 'polypeptide(L)'
;MNIPAWCGPPVFGGDWIELEGAEALTLAYEIGAATGGRDDLTTDARIERLRVRDIACYPGAMLIEAQALVGERRGLSNHLYGRWGLVTLDGASAVLHSLNETEGTLSLETEAQVRDYQLLFCNTVRGGDGRFQIATMPEPLPWLPGATPDDAVLATISHPIRLSRNAEGGWKSEAPVLYGTTLFYAKFQIAPNGMMEMVDDEPVDQVEVLPEDWGTPYRFPAGGTQ
;
A
#
# COMPACT_ATOMS: atom_id res chain seq x y z
N MET A 1 10.40 -29.10 -2.02
CA MET A 1 9.25 -28.54 -2.76
C MET A 1 9.62 -27.09 -3.02
N ASN A 2 9.65 -26.65 -4.28
CA ASN A 2 9.98 -25.25 -4.59
C ASN A 2 8.72 -24.42 -4.29
N ILE A 3 8.75 -23.57 -3.26
CA ILE A 3 7.64 -22.67 -2.96
C ILE A 3 7.58 -21.68 -4.13
N PRO A 4 6.44 -21.53 -4.84
CA PRO A 4 6.34 -20.57 -5.94
C PRO A 4 6.66 -19.17 -5.41
N ALA A 5 7.26 -18.31 -6.23
CA ALA A 5 7.43 -16.91 -5.84
C ALA A 5 6.06 -16.24 -5.55
N TRP A 6 6.07 -15.17 -4.76
CA TRP A 6 4.91 -14.28 -4.63
C TRP A 6 4.49 -13.75 -6.01
N CYS A 7 3.20 -13.54 -6.25
CA CYS A 7 2.71 -13.04 -7.54
C CYS A 7 3.07 -11.57 -7.81
N GLY A 8 3.59 -10.86 -6.80
CA GLY A 8 4.16 -9.53 -6.93
C GLY A 8 4.92 -9.07 -5.67
N PRO A 9 5.61 -7.92 -5.78
CA PRO A 9 6.31 -7.31 -4.64
C PRO A 9 5.32 -6.85 -3.56
N PRO A 10 5.79 -6.57 -2.34
CA PRO A 10 5.00 -5.90 -1.32
C PRO A 10 4.25 -4.67 -1.81
N VAL A 11 3.14 -4.35 -1.14
CA VAL A 11 2.41 -3.09 -1.37
C VAL A 11 3.33 -1.88 -1.22
N PHE A 12 4.29 -1.94 -0.29
CA PHE A 12 5.49 -1.11 -0.19
C PHE A 12 6.52 -1.87 0.66
N GLY A 13 7.81 -1.57 0.52
CA GLY A 13 8.88 -2.28 1.23
C GLY A 13 8.90 -2.03 2.72
N GLY A 14 9.84 -2.70 3.39
CA GLY A 14 9.90 -2.87 4.84
C GLY A 14 10.17 -4.32 5.22
N ASP A 15 10.18 -4.60 6.52
CA ASP A 15 10.54 -5.92 7.07
C ASP A 15 9.33 -6.87 7.06
N TRP A 16 8.97 -7.34 5.87
CA TRP A 16 7.89 -8.31 5.69
C TRP A 16 8.32 -9.73 6.09
N ILE A 17 7.47 -10.39 6.87
CA ILE A 17 7.66 -11.76 7.35
C ILE A 17 6.53 -12.62 6.81
N GLU A 18 6.86 -13.73 6.15
CA GLU A 18 5.86 -14.71 5.73
C GLU A 18 5.33 -15.47 6.96
N LEU A 19 4.00 -15.54 7.10
CA LEU A 19 3.36 -16.27 8.18
C LEU A 19 3.16 -17.73 7.80
N GLU A 20 3.35 -18.62 8.77
CA GLU A 20 3.14 -20.05 8.61
C GLU A 20 2.31 -20.63 9.76
N GLY A 21 1.84 -21.87 9.60
CA GLY A 21 1.18 -22.62 10.66
C GLY A 21 -0.20 -22.07 11.08
N ALA A 22 -0.53 -22.21 12.36
CA ALA A 22 -1.86 -21.96 12.88
C ALA A 22 -2.26 -20.47 12.85
N GLU A 23 -1.30 -19.57 13.01
CA GLU A 23 -1.53 -18.13 12.93
C GLU A 23 -1.94 -17.71 11.52
N ALA A 24 -1.19 -18.18 10.51
CA ALA A 24 -1.50 -17.95 9.11
C ALA A 24 -2.89 -18.47 8.73
N LEU A 25 -3.26 -19.67 9.20
CA LEU A 25 -4.57 -20.26 8.94
C LEU A 25 -5.71 -19.45 9.56
N THR A 26 -5.52 -18.97 10.79
CA THR A 26 -6.51 -18.17 11.51
C THR A 26 -6.77 -16.85 10.79
N LEU A 27 -5.71 -16.11 10.45
CA LEU A 27 -5.82 -14.85 9.71
C LEU A 27 -6.39 -15.05 8.31
N ALA A 28 -6.02 -16.13 7.61
CA ALA A 28 -6.58 -16.46 6.30
C ALA A 28 -8.10 -16.69 6.36
N TYR A 29 -8.60 -17.32 7.42
CA TYR A 29 -10.03 -17.51 7.64
C TYR A 29 -10.75 -16.18 7.89
N GLU A 30 -10.20 -15.32 8.75
CA GLU A 30 -10.77 -13.99 8.99
C GLU A 30 -10.80 -13.12 7.74
N ILE A 31 -9.72 -13.15 6.95
CA ILE A 31 -9.65 -12.45 5.65
C ILE A 31 -10.68 -12.99 4.68
N GLY A 32 -10.80 -14.32 4.56
CA GLY A 32 -11.82 -14.95 3.71
C GLY A 32 -13.24 -14.53 4.11
N ALA A 33 -13.53 -14.50 5.41
CA ALA A 33 -14.83 -14.03 5.92
C ALA A 33 -15.09 -12.54 5.64
N ALA A 34 -14.06 -11.68 5.75
CA ALA A 34 -14.17 -10.25 5.52
C ALA A 34 -14.27 -9.88 4.03
N THR A 35 -13.74 -10.71 3.13
CA THR A 35 -13.68 -10.44 1.68
C THR A 35 -14.81 -11.14 0.90
N GLY A 36 -15.40 -12.21 1.42
CA GLY A 36 -16.46 -12.99 0.76
C GLY A 36 -17.90 -12.55 1.04
N GLY A 37 -18.14 -11.37 1.63
CA GLY A 37 -19.45 -10.96 2.15
C GLY A 37 -19.85 -9.52 1.84
N ARG A 38 -19.86 -9.12 0.56
CA ARG A 38 -20.57 -7.92 0.06
C ARG A 38 -21.11 -8.19 -1.35
N ASP A 39 -22.35 -8.67 -1.44
CA ASP A 39 -23.32 -8.57 -2.55
C ASP A 39 -22.92 -8.84 -4.02
N ASP A 40 -21.75 -9.40 -4.32
CA ASP A 40 -21.44 -9.97 -5.64
C ASP A 40 -20.89 -11.39 -5.53
N LEU A 41 -21.61 -12.33 -6.13
CA LEU A 41 -21.40 -13.79 -6.09
C LEU A 41 -20.20 -14.23 -6.96
N THR A 42 -19.03 -13.61 -6.84
CA THR A 42 -17.87 -13.91 -7.74
C THR A 42 -16.52 -14.21 -7.08
N THR A 43 -16.29 -14.03 -5.79
CA THR A 43 -14.96 -14.31 -5.22
C THR A 43 -14.83 -15.70 -4.58
N ASP A 44 -14.55 -16.71 -5.41
CA ASP A 44 -13.88 -17.97 -5.04
C ASP A 44 -12.41 -17.70 -4.64
N ALA A 45 -12.16 -16.68 -3.83
CA ALA A 45 -10.83 -16.26 -3.45
C ALA A 45 -10.24 -17.26 -2.44
N ARG A 46 -9.27 -18.06 -2.86
CA ARG A 46 -8.53 -18.96 -1.98
C ARG A 46 -7.24 -18.29 -1.53
N ILE A 47 -7.17 -17.90 -0.26
CA ILE A 47 -5.93 -17.39 0.36
C ILE A 47 -4.88 -18.51 0.29
N GLU A 48 -3.73 -18.21 -0.33
CA GLU A 48 -2.63 -19.16 -0.51
C GLU A 48 -1.53 -18.96 0.53
N ARG A 49 -1.28 -17.71 0.93
CA ARG A 49 -0.21 -17.31 1.86
C ARG A 49 -0.38 -15.87 2.31
N LEU A 50 0.26 -15.55 3.43
CA LEU A 50 0.22 -14.23 4.06
C LEU A 50 1.64 -13.77 4.36
N ARG A 51 1.90 -12.47 4.20
CA ARG A 51 3.04 -11.79 4.80
C ARG A 51 2.54 -10.67 5.68
N VAL A 52 3.26 -10.40 6.74
CA VAL A 52 2.94 -9.33 7.70
C VAL A 52 4.13 -8.45 7.95
N ARG A 53 3.85 -7.23 8.39
CA ARG A 53 4.84 -6.34 8.99
C ARG A 53 4.18 -5.47 10.05
N ASP A 54 4.99 -4.99 10.98
CA ASP A 54 4.55 -3.94 11.90
C ASP A 54 4.25 -2.66 11.11
N ILE A 55 3.25 -1.91 11.60
CA ILE A 55 2.87 -0.62 11.05
C ILE A 55 2.90 0.45 12.16
N ALA A 56 3.91 1.32 12.13
CA ALA A 56 4.22 2.25 13.20
C ALA A 56 3.09 3.27 13.46
N CYS A 57 2.36 3.67 12.40
CA CYS A 57 1.27 4.63 12.51
C CYS A 57 0.03 4.09 13.24
N TYR A 58 -0.07 2.77 13.42
CA TYR A 58 -1.11 2.13 14.23
C TYR A 58 -0.45 1.25 15.30
N PRO A 59 -0.08 1.82 16.46
CA PRO A 59 0.69 1.10 17.47
C PRO A 59 0.04 -0.23 17.90
N GLY A 60 0.80 -1.33 17.81
CA GLY A 60 0.33 -2.67 18.15
C GLY A 60 -0.57 -3.33 17.09
N ALA A 61 -0.71 -2.72 15.91
CA ALA A 61 -1.32 -3.33 14.75
C ALA A 61 -0.27 -3.86 13.77
N MET A 62 -0.70 -4.73 12.87
CA MET A 62 0.10 -5.22 11.74
C MET A 62 -0.60 -4.88 10.43
N LEU A 63 0.21 -4.64 9.40
CA LEU A 63 -0.22 -4.68 8.01
C LEU A 63 -0.02 -6.10 7.49
N ILE A 64 -1.08 -6.66 6.92
CA ILE A 64 -1.12 -7.99 6.33
C ILE A 64 -1.32 -7.84 4.83
N GLU A 65 -0.50 -8.53 4.04
CA GLU A 65 -0.74 -8.72 2.62
C GLU A 65 -1.01 -10.19 2.34
N ALA A 66 -2.16 -10.46 1.74
CA ALA A 66 -2.62 -11.81 1.42
C ALA A 66 -2.52 -12.04 -0.07
N GLN A 67 -1.84 -13.12 -0.47
CA GLN A 67 -1.96 -13.64 -1.82
C GLN A 67 -3.14 -14.60 -1.90
N ALA A 68 -4.02 -14.38 -2.87
CA ALA A 68 -5.17 -15.23 -3.13
C ALA A 68 -5.22 -15.66 -4.60
N LEU A 69 -5.67 -16.89 -4.84
CA LEU A 69 -6.15 -17.29 -6.16
C LEU A 69 -7.61 -16.83 -6.28
N VAL A 70 -7.88 -15.89 -7.20
CA VAL A 70 -9.21 -15.32 -7.48
C VAL A 70 -9.59 -15.70 -8.91
N GLY A 71 -10.53 -16.63 -9.04
CA GLY A 71 -10.76 -17.32 -10.31
C GLY A 71 -9.50 -18.05 -10.76
N GLU A 72 -8.92 -17.64 -11.89
CA GLU A 72 -7.67 -18.21 -12.43
C GLU A 72 -6.43 -17.32 -12.18
N ARG A 73 -6.59 -16.17 -11.50
CA ARG A 73 -5.53 -15.17 -11.33
C ARG A 73 -5.08 -15.07 -9.88
N ARG A 74 -3.78 -14.91 -9.66
CA ARG A 74 -3.25 -14.59 -8.33
C ARG A 74 -3.26 -13.09 -8.09
N GLY A 75 -3.96 -12.65 -7.05
CA GLY A 75 -4.02 -11.26 -6.61
C GLY A 75 -3.49 -11.07 -5.19
N LEU A 76 -3.23 -9.82 -4.84
CA LEU A 76 -2.75 -9.37 -3.53
C LEU A 76 -3.79 -8.45 -2.89
N SER A 77 -4.23 -8.72 -1.67
CA SER A 77 -5.09 -7.83 -0.88
C SER A 77 -4.38 -7.38 0.40
N ASN A 78 -4.66 -6.18 0.86
CA ASN A 78 -4.03 -5.60 2.05
C ASN A 78 -5.05 -5.40 3.17
N HIS A 79 -4.63 -5.67 4.40
CA HIS A 79 -5.49 -5.61 5.58
C HIS A 79 -4.72 -5.06 6.77
N LEU A 80 -5.38 -4.30 7.63
CA LEU A 80 -4.88 -3.93 8.95
C LEU A 80 -5.49 -4.87 9.99
N TYR A 81 -4.66 -5.36 10.91
CA TYR A 81 -5.12 -6.16 12.04
C TYR A 81 -4.60 -5.57 13.34
N GLY A 82 -5.51 -5.22 14.24
CA GLY A 82 -5.18 -4.65 15.54
C GLY A 82 -6.27 -4.92 16.57
N ARG A 83 -6.29 -4.16 17.66
CA ARG A 83 -7.31 -4.32 18.73
C ARG A 83 -8.76 -4.13 18.27
N TRP A 84 -8.96 -3.51 17.11
CA TRP A 84 -10.26 -3.29 16.45
C TRP A 84 -10.67 -4.45 15.52
N GLY A 85 -9.86 -5.51 15.44
CA GLY A 85 -10.04 -6.61 14.50
C GLY A 85 -9.47 -6.30 13.12
N LEU A 86 -9.91 -7.08 12.14
CA LEU A 86 -9.46 -6.99 10.75
C LEU A 86 -10.18 -5.87 9.98
N VAL A 87 -9.42 -5.05 9.27
CA VAL A 87 -9.90 -4.02 8.35
C VAL A 87 -9.31 -4.27 6.97
N THR A 88 -10.16 -4.57 5.98
CA THR A 88 -9.74 -4.74 4.59
C THR A 88 -9.58 -3.40 3.90
N LEU A 89 -8.41 -3.17 3.29
CA LEU A 89 -8.12 -1.97 2.53
C LEU A 89 -8.65 -2.16 1.10
N ASP A 90 -9.74 -1.48 0.79
CA ASP A 90 -10.49 -1.65 -0.45
C ASP A 90 -10.10 -0.67 -1.56
N GLY A 91 -9.15 0.23 -1.27
CA GLY A 91 -8.68 1.27 -2.19
C GLY A 91 -9.31 2.65 -1.96
N ALA A 92 -10.31 2.76 -1.09
CA ALA A 92 -10.91 4.03 -0.71
C ALA A 92 -10.21 4.62 0.53
N SER A 93 -10.05 5.94 0.56
CA SER A 93 -9.55 6.65 1.74
C SER A 93 -10.52 6.58 2.92
N ALA A 94 -11.82 6.42 2.65
CA ALA A 94 -12.88 6.35 3.66
C ALA A 94 -12.62 5.26 4.72
N VAL A 95 -12.08 4.10 4.32
CA VAL A 95 -11.75 3.01 5.26
C VAL A 95 -10.69 3.46 6.28
N LEU A 96 -9.63 4.13 5.81
CA LEU A 96 -8.58 4.66 6.69
C LEU A 96 -9.09 5.80 7.57
N HIS A 97 -9.91 6.70 7.01
CA HIS A 97 -10.49 7.80 7.78
C HIS A 97 -11.42 7.30 8.90
N SER A 98 -12.32 6.36 8.60
CA SER A 98 -13.19 5.75 9.61
C SER A 98 -12.39 5.01 10.69
N LEU A 99 -11.27 4.37 10.33
CA LEU A 99 -10.38 3.76 11.32
C LEU A 99 -9.72 4.81 12.22
N ASN A 100 -9.28 5.93 11.65
CA ASN A 100 -8.63 7.03 12.38
C ASN A 100 -9.57 7.78 13.34
N GLU A 101 -10.88 7.80 13.05
CA GLU A 101 -11.90 8.38 13.94
C GLU A 101 -12.04 7.60 15.25
N THR A 102 -11.60 6.34 15.29
CA THR A 102 -11.57 5.57 16.53
C THR A 102 -10.44 6.08 17.42
N GLU A 103 -10.77 6.56 18.62
CA GLU A 103 -9.79 7.20 19.49
C GLU A 103 -8.60 6.27 19.83
N GLY A 104 -7.38 6.80 19.67
CA GLY A 104 -6.14 6.11 20.01
C GLY A 104 -5.72 5.00 19.04
N THR A 105 -6.27 4.96 17.83
CA THR A 105 -5.81 4.03 16.78
C THR A 105 -4.60 4.57 16.04
N LEU A 106 -4.70 5.79 15.50
CA LEU A 106 -3.63 6.45 14.75
C LEU A 106 -2.65 7.18 15.68
N SER A 107 -1.36 7.08 15.41
CA SER A 107 -0.31 7.87 16.05
C SER A 107 0.60 8.49 14.99
N LEU A 108 0.81 9.81 15.06
CA LEU A 108 1.61 10.59 14.12
C LEU A 108 2.60 11.51 14.87
N GLU A 109 3.21 10.99 15.94
CA GLU A 109 4.08 11.77 16.83
C GLU A 109 5.53 11.83 16.36
N THR A 110 5.95 10.85 15.56
CA THR A 110 7.33 10.70 15.09
C THR A 110 7.38 10.63 13.57
N GLU A 111 8.53 10.99 13.00
CA GLU A 111 8.75 10.86 11.56
C GLU A 111 8.55 9.43 11.05
N ALA A 112 8.93 8.42 11.84
CA ALA A 112 8.74 7.03 11.47
C ALA A 112 7.25 6.69 11.29
N GLN A 113 6.40 7.14 12.22
CA GLN A 113 4.97 6.92 12.15
C GLN A 113 4.32 7.65 10.98
N VAL A 114 4.71 8.90 10.75
CA VAL A 114 4.18 9.71 9.64
C VAL A 114 4.61 9.15 8.28
N ARG A 115 5.87 8.71 8.17
CA ARG A 115 6.39 8.03 6.99
C ARG A 115 5.57 6.77 6.69
N ASP A 116 5.33 5.94 7.71
CA ASP A 116 4.58 4.70 7.54
C ASP A 116 3.12 4.96 7.18
N TYR A 117 2.51 5.98 7.78
CA TYR A 117 1.16 6.42 7.42
C TYR A 117 1.08 6.92 5.97
N GLN A 118 2.05 7.72 5.54
CA GLN A 118 2.12 8.20 4.15
C GLN A 118 2.28 7.05 3.17
N LEU A 119 3.20 6.12 3.42
CA LEU A 119 3.39 4.92 2.60
C LEU A 119 2.10 4.11 2.52
N LEU A 120 1.45 3.86 3.66
CA LEU A 120 0.19 3.13 3.71
C LEU A 120 -0.92 3.83 2.94
N PHE A 121 -1.16 5.12 3.20
CA PHE A 121 -2.23 5.88 2.58
C PHE A 121 -2.04 5.96 1.07
N CYS A 122 -0.84 6.36 0.62
CA CYS A 122 -0.51 6.56 -0.79
C CYS A 122 -0.52 5.26 -1.59
N ASN A 123 -0.13 4.13 -0.99
CA ASN A 123 -0.20 2.82 -1.63
C ASN A 123 -1.56 2.10 -1.48
N THR A 124 -2.47 2.64 -0.68
CA THR A 124 -3.83 2.12 -0.50
C THR A 124 -4.81 2.88 -1.38
N VAL A 125 -4.85 4.21 -1.27
CA VAL A 125 -5.86 5.05 -1.91
C VAL A 125 -5.63 5.07 -3.42
N ARG A 126 -6.70 4.81 -4.18
CA ARG A 126 -6.66 4.75 -5.65
C ARG A 126 -7.48 5.89 -6.27
N GLY A 127 -6.89 6.54 -7.27
CA GLY A 127 -7.57 7.42 -8.22
C GLY A 127 -7.98 6.67 -9.49
N GLY A 128 -8.26 7.41 -10.56
CA GLY A 128 -8.65 6.85 -11.85
C GLY A 128 -7.56 6.00 -12.53
N ASP A 129 -6.29 6.34 -12.29
CA ASP A 129 -5.12 5.72 -12.93
C ASP A 129 -4.33 4.82 -11.96
N GLY A 130 -4.95 4.39 -10.86
CA GLY A 130 -4.34 3.50 -9.87
C GLY A 130 -3.99 4.23 -8.56
N ARG A 131 -3.02 3.69 -7.82
CA ARG A 131 -2.56 4.22 -6.54
C ARG A 131 -1.53 5.34 -6.71
N PHE A 132 -1.35 6.14 -5.67
CA PHE A 132 -0.31 7.18 -5.61
C PHE A 132 0.99 6.58 -5.05
N GLN A 133 1.65 5.69 -5.78
CA GLN A 133 2.81 4.95 -5.25
C GLN A 133 3.96 5.90 -4.91
N ILE A 134 4.42 5.88 -3.65
CA ILE A 134 5.65 6.60 -3.27
C ILE A 134 6.84 5.97 -4.01
N ALA A 135 7.52 6.77 -4.81
CA ALA A 135 8.52 6.36 -5.78
C ALA A 135 9.94 6.64 -5.28
N THR A 136 10.27 6.20 -4.06
CA THR A 136 11.58 6.48 -3.45
C THR A 136 12.46 5.24 -3.42
N MET A 137 13.72 5.34 -3.84
CA MET A 137 14.69 4.27 -3.64
C MET A 137 14.86 3.96 -2.13
N PRO A 138 15.06 2.68 -1.75
CA PRO A 138 15.32 1.53 -2.61
C PRO A 138 14.05 0.81 -3.10
N GLU A 139 12.85 1.36 -2.90
CA GLU A 139 11.61 0.70 -3.31
C GLU A 139 11.59 0.50 -4.83
N PRO A 140 11.52 -0.74 -5.31
CA PRO A 140 11.56 -0.99 -6.75
C PRO A 140 10.26 -0.48 -7.37
N LEU A 141 10.38 0.52 -8.24
CA LEU A 141 9.32 0.80 -9.20
C LEU A 141 9.16 -0.40 -10.13
N PRO A 142 7.91 -0.72 -10.55
CA PRO A 142 7.65 -1.91 -11.35
C PRO A 142 7.98 -1.62 -12.82
N TRP A 143 9.23 -1.33 -13.15
CA TRP A 143 9.68 -1.00 -14.51
C TRP A 143 9.27 -2.07 -15.53
N LEU A 144 8.91 -1.64 -16.74
CA LEU A 144 8.78 -2.57 -17.86
C LEU A 144 10.15 -3.22 -18.17
N PRO A 145 10.19 -4.49 -18.59
CA PRO A 145 11.43 -5.12 -19.03
C PRO A 145 12.10 -4.31 -20.15
N GLY A 146 13.34 -3.88 -19.93
CA GLY A 146 14.10 -3.07 -20.88
C GLY A 146 13.90 -1.55 -20.74
N ALA A 147 13.06 -1.08 -19.81
CA ALA A 147 12.94 0.34 -19.51
C ALA A 147 14.27 0.91 -19.02
N THR A 148 14.65 2.06 -19.56
CA THR A 148 15.85 2.79 -19.15
C THR A 148 15.43 4.17 -18.66
N PRO A 149 15.18 4.35 -17.34
CA PRO A 149 14.84 5.66 -16.80
C PRO A 149 15.99 6.63 -17.05
N ASP A 150 15.65 7.87 -17.38
CA ASP A 150 16.63 8.91 -17.59
C ASP A 150 17.23 9.44 -16.27
N ASP A 151 18.22 10.32 -16.39
CA ASP A 151 18.91 10.87 -15.21
C ASP A 151 17.97 11.71 -14.32
N ALA A 152 16.95 12.36 -14.89
CA ALA A 152 16.00 13.19 -14.14
C ALA A 152 15.06 12.33 -13.28
N VAL A 153 14.56 11.23 -13.84
CA VAL A 153 13.78 10.20 -13.13
C VAL A 153 14.62 9.57 -12.03
N LEU A 154 15.85 9.14 -12.35
CA LEU A 154 16.76 8.54 -11.37
C LEU A 154 17.12 9.50 -10.22
N ALA A 155 17.37 10.77 -10.53
CA ALA A 155 17.61 11.81 -9.54
C ALA A 155 16.38 12.02 -8.66
N THR A 156 15.19 12.07 -9.26
CA THR A 156 13.93 12.26 -8.55
C THR A 156 13.66 11.12 -7.57
N ILE A 157 13.68 9.87 -8.02
CA ILE A 157 13.39 8.71 -7.15
C ILE A 157 14.45 8.49 -6.06
N SER A 158 15.63 9.09 -6.20
CA SER A 158 16.68 9.09 -5.17
C SER A 158 16.37 10.05 -4.01
N HIS A 159 15.39 10.94 -4.14
CA HIS A 159 14.96 11.82 -3.05
C HIS A 159 14.16 11.02 -2.02
N PRO A 160 14.57 11.00 -0.74
CA PRO A 160 13.78 10.36 0.29
C PRO A 160 12.52 11.18 0.59
N ILE A 161 11.56 10.54 1.28
CA ILE A 161 10.45 11.25 1.91
C ILE A 161 11.02 12.26 2.91
N ARG A 162 10.79 13.54 2.69
CA ARG A 162 11.17 14.63 3.62
C ARG A 162 9.97 15.00 4.47
N LEU A 163 10.15 14.97 5.79
CA LEU A 163 9.10 15.29 6.74
C LEU A 163 9.48 16.52 7.56
N SER A 164 8.51 17.36 7.85
CA SER A 164 8.66 18.47 8.79
C SER A 164 7.33 18.74 9.50
N ARG A 165 7.38 19.29 10.71
CA ARG A 165 6.16 19.71 11.42
C ARG A 165 5.59 20.98 10.80
N ASN A 166 4.27 21.08 10.76
CA ASN A 166 3.58 22.32 10.40
C ASN A 166 3.21 23.12 11.66
N ALA A 167 2.76 24.37 11.48
CA ALA A 167 2.40 25.26 12.59
C ALA A 167 1.11 24.84 13.33
N GLU A 168 0.30 23.97 12.74
CA GLU A 168 -1.00 23.52 13.22
C GLU A 168 -0.93 22.16 13.96
N GLY A 169 0.28 21.68 14.24
CA GLY A 169 0.53 20.42 14.94
C GLY A 169 0.51 19.17 14.05
N GLY A 170 0.24 19.32 12.75
CA GLY A 170 0.39 18.27 11.75
C GLY A 170 1.78 18.21 11.12
N TRP A 171 1.86 17.58 9.95
CA TRP A 171 3.09 17.37 9.21
C TRP A 171 2.99 17.88 7.78
N LYS A 172 4.13 18.28 7.24
CA LYS A 172 4.37 18.45 5.81
C LYS A 172 5.23 17.30 5.32
N SER A 173 4.91 16.77 4.15
CA SER A 173 5.72 15.77 3.48
C SER A 173 6.04 16.19 2.05
N GLU A 174 7.24 15.87 1.60
CA GLU A 174 7.66 16.01 0.20
C GLU A 174 8.21 14.66 -0.27
N ALA A 175 7.68 14.12 -1.37
CA ALA A 175 8.08 12.81 -1.87
C ALA A 175 7.86 12.68 -3.39
N PRO A 176 8.72 11.92 -4.07
CA PRO A 176 8.41 11.37 -5.39
C PRO A 176 7.16 10.49 -5.35
N VAL A 177 6.25 10.67 -6.30
CA VAL A 177 5.00 9.90 -6.43
C VAL A 177 4.82 9.46 -7.88
N LEU A 178 4.63 8.16 -8.08
CA LEU A 178 4.17 7.59 -9.33
C LEU A 178 2.63 7.48 -9.29
N TYR A 179 1.96 8.11 -10.25
CA TYR A 179 0.52 7.97 -10.45
C TYR A 179 0.24 7.66 -11.93
N GLY A 180 -0.39 6.51 -12.18
CA GLY A 180 -0.45 5.92 -13.52
C GLY A 180 0.96 5.69 -14.06
N THR A 181 1.30 6.40 -15.15
CA THR A 181 2.62 6.37 -15.77
C THR A 181 3.41 7.66 -15.58
N THR A 182 2.91 8.62 -14.78
CA THR A 182 3.60 9.90 -14.60
C THR A 182 4.25 9.96 -13.22
N LEU A 183 5.53 10.33 -13.19
CA LEU A 183 6.28 10.61 -11.96
C LEU A 183 6.12 12.09 -11.62
N PHE A 184 5.80 12.36 -10.36
CA PHE A 184 5.65 13.70 -9.80
C PHE A 184 6.61 13.89 -8.62
N TYR A 185 6.96 15.13 -8.33
CA TYR A 185 7.43 15.55 -7.01
C TYR A 185 6.27 16.23 -6.29
N ALA A 186 5.71 15.57 -5.26
CA ALA A 186 4.49 16.02 -4.60
C ALA A 186 4.74 16.50 -3.17
N LYS A 187 3.94 17.48 -2.74
CA LYS A 187 3.92 18.02 -1.39
C LYS A 187 2.58 17.74 -0.75
N PHE A 188 2.61 17.26 0.49
CA PHE A 188 1.44 16.87 1.26
C PHE A 188 1.37 17.65 2.58
N GLN A 189 0.14 17.87 3.03
CA GLN A 189 -0.16 18.18 4.42
C GLN A 189 -0.87 16.98 5.05
N ILE A 190 -0.44 16.63 6.26
CA ILE A 190 -0.97 15.51 7.02
C ILE A 190 -1.43 16.06 8.37
N ALA A 191 -2.73 16.13 8.58
CA ALA A 191 -3.32 16.59 9.83
C ALA A 191 -3.16 15.51 10.93
N PRO A 192 -3.24 15.89 12.23
CA PRO A 192 -3.11 14.92 13.33
C PRO A 192 -4.12 13.77 13.32
N ASN A 193 -5.29 13.96 12.69
CA ASN A 193 -6.31 12.92 12.51
C ASN A 193 -6.07 12.02 11.28
N GLY A 194 -4.95 12.19 10.59
CA GLY A 194 -4.62 11.47 9.36
C GLY A 194 -5.34 11.98 8.11
N MET A 195 -6.02 13.13 8.15
CA MET A 195 -6.43 13.78 6.90
C MET A 195 -5.18 14.12 6.09
N MET A 196 -5.11 13.64 4.85
CA MET A 196 -3.99 13.86 3.94
C MET A 196 -4.46 14.64 2.74
N GLU A 197 -3.81 15.77 2.47
CA GLU A 197 -4.08 16.63 1.33
C GLU A 197 -2.80 16.81 0.51
N MET A 198 -2.89 16.61 -0.79
CA MET A 198 -1.83 17.00 -1.73
C MET A 198 -2.03 18.49 -2.04
N VAL A 199 -1.05 19.32 -1.64
CA VAL A 199 -1.15 20.78 -1.75
C VAL A 199 -0.39 21.34 -2.94
N ASP A 200 0.51 20.55 -3.53
CA ASP A 200 1.33 20.91 -4.67
C ASP A 200 1.89 19.63 -5.31
N ASP A 201 2.01 19.60 -6.63
CA ASP A 201 2.64 18.52 -7.39
C ASP A 201 3.25 19.06 -8.68
N GLU A 202 4.50 18.67 -8.94
CA GLU A 202 5.20 19.03 -10.16
C GLU A 202 5.47 17.76 -10.97
N PRO A 203 4.93 17.62 -12.20
CA PRO A 203 5.24 16.49 -13.06
C PRO A 203 6.71 16.54 -13.46
N VAL A 204 7.38 15.39 -13.36
CA VAL A 204 8.77 15.20 -13.74
C VAL A 204 8.85 14.62 -15.14
N ASP A 205 8.31 13.40 -15.32
CA ASP A 205 8.29 12.73 -16.61
C ASP A 205 7.27 11.58 -16.64
N GLN A 206 7.01 11.04 -17.82
CA GLN A 206 6.36 9.75 -18.00
C GLN A 206 7.37 8.61 -17.93
N VAL A 207 6.99 7.54 -17.25
CA VAL A 207 7.82 6.36 -17.02
C VAL A 207 7.17 5.08 -17.53
N GLU A 208 8.01 4.18 -18.04
CA GLU A 208 7.62 2.88 -18.54
C GLU A 208 7.54 1.86 -17.40
N VAL A 209 6.35 1.74 -16.80
CA VAL A 209 6.06 0.83 -15.69
C VAL A 209 5.00 -0.20 -16.07
N LEU A 210 5.06 -1.38 -15.44
CA LEU A 210 4.06 -2.43 -15.51
C LEU A 210 2.72 -1.90 -14.97
N PRO A 211 1.62 -2.08 -15.70
CA PRO A 211 0.32 -1.69 -15.20
C PRO A 211 -0.11 -2.59 -14.03
N GLU A 212 -0.90 -2.03 -13.13
CA GLU A 212 -1.60 -2.79 -12.09
C GLU A 212 -3.07 -2.90 -12.49
N ASP A 213 -3.60 -4.12 -12.50
CA ASP A 213 -5.04 -4.35 -12.66
C ASP A 213 -5.68 -4.56 -11.28
N TRP A 214 -6.94 -4.17 -11.11
CA TRP A 214 -7.60 -4.12 -9.81
C TRP A 214 -9.00 -4.71 -9.86
N GLY A 215 -9.26 -5.66 -8.96
CA GLY A 215 -10.60 -6.17 -8.65
C GLY A 215 -10.79 -6.13 -7.14
N THR A 216 -11.38 -5.06 -6.62
CA THR A 216 -11.46 -4.75 -5.19
C THR A 216 -11.79 -5.97 -4.33
N PRO A 217 -10.98 -6.32 -3.30
CA PRO A 217 -9.81 -5.59 -2.79
C PRO A 217 -8.47 -5.98 -3.42
N TYR A 218 -8.46 -6.81 -4.47
CA TYR A 218 -7.25 -7.40 -5.03
C TYR A 218 -6.55 -6.51 -6.05
N ARG A 219 -5.24 -6.39 -5.88
CA ARG A 219 -4.26 -5.96 -6.87
C ARG A 219 -3.78 -7.17 -7.66
N PHE A 220 -3.75 -7.08 -8.98
CA PHE A 220 -3.20 -8.09 -9.88
C PHE A 220 -1.95 -7.52 -10.57
N PRO A 221 -0.74 -7.85 -10.08
CA PRO A 221 0.50 -7.42 -10.72
C PRO A 221 0.61 -7.98 -12.15
N ALA A 222 0.96 -7.13 -13.12
CA ALA A 222 1.24 -7.61 -14.47
C ALA A 222 2.46 -8.55 -14.47
N GLY A 223 2.33 -9.71 -15.12
CA GLY A 223 3.40 -10.72 -15.18
C GLY A 223 3.35 -11.80 -14.08
N GLY A 224 2.34 -11.79 -13.20
CA GLY A 224 2.09 -12.90 -12.28
C GLY A 224 1.88 -14.19 -13.06
N THR A 225 2.83 -15.14 -12.93
CA THR A 225 2.80 -16.44 -13.59
C THR A 225 1.45 -17.13 -13.45
N GLN A 226 0.87 -17.53 -14.59
CA GLN A 226 -0.11 -18.63 -14.68
C GLN A 226 0.43 -19.86 -13.95
#